data_AF-A0A345ZHN4-F1
#
_entry.id   AF-A0A345ZHN4-F1
#
_cell.length_a   1.000
_cell.length_b   1.000
_cell.length_c   1.000
_cell.angle_alpha   90.00
_cell.angle_beta   90.00
_cell.angle_gamma   90.00
#
_symmetry.space_group_name_H-M   'P 1'
#
loop_
_entity.id
_entity.type
_entity.pdbx_description
1 polymer ?
#
loop_
_entity_poly.entity_id
_entity_poly.type
_entity_poly.pdbx_seq_one_letter_code
_entity_poly.pdbx_strand_id
1 'polypeptide(L)'
;MGVNVMLNAPQVARTADGVPLDTFGSAGAAAFLFAFAAWGLCQLVLGLLCLIVLLRYRSLASLAFLALLVEQFGRMALRSYWPIERIAAPGAAINMALAGIMLVGFLLSLWRPRSGSAGA
;
A
#
# COMPACT_ATOMS: atom_id res chain seq x y z
N MET A 1 -1.95 -5.50 -2.45
CA MET A 1 -3.03 -5.56 -1.44
C MET A 1 -4.42 -5.28 -2.00
N GLY A 2 -4.63 -4.34 -2.93
CA GLY A 2 -5.97 -3.83 -3.29
C GLY A 2 -7.07 -4.85 -3.65
N VAL A 3 -6.94 -5.62 -4.73
CA VAL A 3 -8.02 -6.51 -5.20
C VAL A 3 -8.27 -7.68 -4.22
N ASN A 4 -7.21 -8.31 -3.72
CA ASN A 4 -7.34 -9.49 -2.86
C ASN A 4 -7.94 -9.14 -1.49
N VAL A 5 -7.59 -7.98 -0.93
CA VAL A 5 -8.22 -7.48 0.30
C VAL A 5 -9.69 -7.13 0.07
N MET A 6 -10.03 -6.54 -1.08
CA MET A 6 -11.41 -6.17 -1.40
C MET A 6 -12.33 -7.38 -1.53
N LEU A 7 -11.87 -8.47 -2.18
CA LEU A 7 -12.69 -9.65 -2.45
C LEU A 7 -12.61 -10.71 -1.34
N ASN A 8 -11.48 -10.82 -0.64
CA ASN A 8 -11.20 -11.87 0.34
C ASN A 8 -10.77 -11.31 1.71
N ALA A 9 -11.37 -10.20 2.14
CA ALA A 9 -11.06 -9.53 3.41
C ALA A 9 -10.90 -10.49 4.61
N PRO A 10 -11.78 -11.50 4.84
CA PRO A 10 -11.65 -12.39 6.01
C PRO A 10 -10.41 -13.28 5.97
N GLN A 11 -10.10 -13.82 4.81
CA GLN A 11 -8.91 -14.65 4.59
C GLN A 11 -7.63 -13.83 4.78
N VAL A 12 -7.58 -12.63 4.21
CA VAL A 12 -6.38 -11.78 4.28
C VAL A 12 -6.18 -11.23 5.71
N ALA A 13 -7.26 -10.83 6.39
CA ALA A 13 -7.20 -10.36 7.77
C ALA A 13 -6.61 -11.42 8.72
N ARG A 14 -7.01 -12.69 8.57
CA ARG A 14 -6.54 -13.80 9.42
C ARG A 14 -5.12 -14.25 9.06
N THR A 15 -4.83 -14.42 7.77
CA THR A 15 -3.59 -15.08 7.31
C THR A 15 -2.44 -14.09 7.09
N ALA A 16 -2.71 -12.93 6.48
CA ALA A 16 -1.67 -11.95 6.17
C ALA A 16 -1.45 -10.98 7.32
N ASP A 17 -2.54 -10.53 7.96
CA ASP A 17 -2.49 -9.50 8.99
C ASP A 17 -2.57 -10.03 10.42
N GLY A 18 -2.87 -11.32 10.62
CA GLY A 18 -2.85 -11.97 11.93
C GLY A 18 -3.90 -11.43 12.90
N VAL A 19 -4.98 -10.85 12.37
CA VAL A 19 -6.04 -10.26 13.19
C VAL A 19 -6.95 -11.38 13.73
N PRO A 20 -7.08 -11.52 15.06
CA PRO A 20 -7.90 -12.56 15.67
C PRO A 20 -9.39 -12.16 15.61
N LEU A 21 -10.01 -12.27 14.43
CA LEU A 21 -11.40 -11.86 14.18
C LEU A 21 -12.41 -12.48 15.16
N ASP A 22 -12.10 -13.65 15.72
CA ASP A 22 -12.96 -14.38 16.65
C ASP A 22 -13.05 -13.69 18.04
N THR A 23 -12.19 -12.71 18.33
CA THR A 23 -12.20 -11.93 19.58
C THR A 23 -13.10 -10.68 19.52
N PHE A 24 -13.50 -10.23 18.32
CA PHE A 24 -14.18 -8.94 18.11
C PHE A 24 -15.72 -9.02 18.27
N GLY A 25 -16.28 -10.21 18.48
CA GLY A 25 -17.72 -10.46 18.35
C GLY A 25 -18.20 -10.32 16.89
N SER A 26 -19.39 -10.83 16.59
CA SER A 26 -19.89 -10.90 15.20
C SER A 26 -20.06 -9.51 14.54
N ALA A 27 -20.58 -8.53 15.28
CA ALA A 27 -20.77 -7.17 14.78
C ALA A 27 -19.43 -6.42 14.59
N GLY A 28 -18.48 -6.59 15.52
CA GLY A 28 -17.16 -5.96 15.43
C GLY A 28 -16.33 -6.51 14.28
N ALA A 29 -16.37 -7.84 14.07
CA ALA A 29 -15.70 -8.48 12.95
C ALA A 29 -16.27 -7.99 11.59
N ALA A 30 -17.61 -7.87 11.47
CA ALA A 30 -18.23 -7.37 10.25
C ALA A 30 -17.83 -5.91 9.93
N ALA A 31 -17.82 -5.03 10.93
CA ALA A 31 -17.40 -3.64 10.76
C ALA A 31 -15.93 -3.53 10.35
N PHE A 32 -15.04 -4.30 10.99
CA PHE A 32 -13.63 -4.35 10.63
C PHE A 32 -13.43 -4.85 9.19
N LEU A 33 -14.10 -5.94 8.81
CA LEU A 33 -13.99 -6.50 7.47
C LEU A 33 -14.47 -5.55 6.39
N PHE A 34 -15.56 -4.81 6.65
CA PHE A 34 -16.02 -3.76 5.76
C PHE A 34 -14.99 -2.65 5.59
N ALA A 35 -14.46 -2.10 6.70
CA ALA A 35 -13.43 -1.07 6.66
C ALA A 35 -12.15 -1.55 5.95
N PHE A 36 -11.77 -2.81 6.20
CA PHE A 36 -10.61 -3.45 5.58
C PHE A 36 -10.79 -3.63 4.08
N ALA A 37 -11.96 -4.09 3.62
CA ALA A 37 -12.30 -4.20 2.20
C ALA A 37 -12.35 -2.83 1.51
N ALA A 38 -12.96 -1.82 2.16
CA ALA A 38 -13.02 -0.45 1.66
C ALA A 38 -11.62 0.16 1.51
N TRP A 39 -10.73 -0.10 2.48
CA TRP A 39 -9.33 0.30 2.39
C TRP A 39 -8.61 -0.39 1.22
N GLY A 40 -8.87 -1.68 0.97
CA GLY A 40 -8.40 -2.39 -0.22
C GLY A 40 -8.84 -1.74 -1.54
N LEU A 41 -10.10 -1.30 -1.61
CA LEU A 41 -10.64 -0.56 -2.75
C LEU A 41 -9.92 0.79 -2.94
N CYS A 42 -9.70 1.56 -1.87
CA CYS A 42 -8.94 2.81 -1.93
C CYS A 42 -7.53 2.58 -2.52
N GLN A 43 -6.84 1.51 -2.10
CA GLN A 43 -5.52 1.18 -2.65
C GLN A 43 -5.57 0.81 -4.13
N LEU A 44 -6.63 0.11 -4.57
CA LEU A 44 -6.83 -0.24 -5.97
C LEU A 44 -7.03 1.02 -6.82
N VAL A 45 -7.91 1.93 -6.38
CA VAL A 45 -8.18 3.20 -7.07
C VAL A 45 -6.90 4.05 -7.14
N LEU A 46 -6.17 4.18 -6.03
CA LEU A 46 -4.91 4.94 -6.00
C LEU A 46 -3.86 4.33 -6.95
N GLY A 47 -3.75 3.00 -6.99
CA GLY A 47 -2.87 2.29 -7.91
C GLY A 47 -3.23 2.52 -9.38
N LEU A 48 -4.52 2.49 -9.71
CA LEU A 48 -5.01 2.79 -11.06
C LEU A 48 -4.74 4.24 -11.47
N LEU A 49 -4.94 5.20 -10.55
CA LEU A 49 -4.60 6.60 -10.80
C LEU A 49 -3.10 6.77 -11.06
N CYS A 50 -2.24 6.14 -10.25
CA CYS A 50 -0.80 6.16 -10.47
C CYS A 50 -0.42 5.54 -11.82
N LEU A 51 -1.05 4.44 -12.22
CA LEU A 51 -0.83 3.81 -13.52
C LEU A 51 -1.22 4.74 -14.67
N ILE A 52 -2.39 5.41 -14.59
CA ILE A 52 -2.83 6.39 -15.58
C ILE A 52 -1.82 7.55 -15.68
N VAL A 53 -1.35 8.06 -14.54
CA VAL A 53 -0.32 9.12 -14.50
C VAL A 53 0.97 8.67 -15.16
N LEU A 54 1.45 7.46 -14.90
CA LEU A 54 2.66 6.93 -15.53
C LEU A 54 2.51 6.74 -17.04
N LEU A 55 1.33 6.32 -17.51
CA LEU A 55 1.07 6.03 -18.92
C LEU A 55 0.79 7.30 -19.75
N ARG A 56 0.06 8.28 -19.19
CA ARG A 56 -0.38 9.49 -19.93
C ARG A 56 0.31 10.77 -19.53
N TYR A 57 0.76 10.88 -18.28
CA TYR A 57 1.27 12.13 -17.70
C TYR A 57 2.65 11.90 -17.09
N ARG A 58 3.59 11.39 -17.90
CA ARG A 58 4.94 11.01 -17.44
C ARG A 58 5.70 12.14 -16.74
N SER A 59 5.34 13.40 -17.00
CA SER A 59 5.86 14.59 -16.30
C SER A 59 5.41 14.69 -14.82
N LEU A 60 4.28 14.08 -14.46
CA LEU A 60 3.72 14.01 -13.10
C LEU A 60 4.12 12.72 -12.35
N ALA A 61 4.99 11.90 -12.93
CA ALA A 61 5.41 10.63 -12.34
C ALA A 61 5.97 10.80 -10.90
N SER A 62 6.76 11.85 -10.66
CA SER A 62 7.31 12.14 -9.33
C SER A 62 6.22 12.39 -8.28
N LEU A 63 5.11 13.02 -8.68
CA LEU A 63 4.00 13.33 -7.77
C LEU A 63 3.17 12.07 -7.46
N ALA A 64 3.01 11.15 -8.43
CA ALA A 64 2.40 9.84 -8.20
C ALA A 64 3.21 9.00 -7.20
N PHE A 65 4.54 8.97 -7.31
CA PHE A 65 5.38 8.28 -6.34
C PHE A 65 5.33 8.94 -4.95
N LEU A 66 5.28 10.28 -4.88
CA LEU A 66 5.13 10.99 -3.60
C LEU A 66 3.81 10.63 -2.92
N ALA A 67 2.70 10.55 -3.67
CA ALA A 67 1.41 10.16 -3.12
C ALA A 67 1.44 8.74 -2.53
N LEU A 68 2.09 7.79 -3.21
CA LEU A 68 2.28 6.42 -2.70
C LEU A 68 3.16 6.38 -1.46
N LEU A 69 4.22 7.19 -1.42
CA LEU A 69 5.11 7.33 -0.27
C LEU A 69 4.37 7.87 0.96
N VAL A 70 3.63 8.97 0.80
CA VAL A 70 2.86 9.59 1.89
C VAL A 70 1.84 8.61 2.46
N GLU A 71 1.14 7.89 1.58
CA GLU A 71 0.16 6.89 1.98
C GLU A 71 0.80 5.74 2.77
N GLN A 72 1.95 5.23 2.31
CA GLN A 72 2.68 4.15 2.99
C GLN A 72 3.27 4.58 4.34
N PHE A 73 3.91 5.75 4.41
CA PHE A 73 4.49 6.29 5.65
C PHE A 73 3.42 6.71 6.65
N GLY A 74 2.35 7.37 6.20
CA GLY A 74 1.21 7.73 7.05
C GLY A 74 0.59 6.49 7.69
N ARG A 75 0.44 5.41 6.92
CA ARG A 75 -0.09 4.15 7.44
C ARG A 75 0.88 3.44 8.39
N MET A 76 2.19 3.56 8.18
CA MET A 76 3.18 3.05 9.12
C MET A 76 3.12 3.83 10.44
N ALA A 77 3.03 5.16 10.38
CA ALA A 77 2.88 6.02 11.55
C ALA A 77 1.59 5.70 12.33
N LEU A 78 0.44 5.57 11.65
CA LEU A 78 -0.83 5.20 12.29
C LEU A 78 -0.74 3.87 13.05
N ARG A 79 -0.02 2.88 12.51
CA ARG A 79 0.23 1.61 13.19
C ARG A 79 1.05 1.75 14.46
N SER A 80 1.99 2.70 14.51
CA SER A 80 2.77 2.98 15.71
C SER A 80 1.95 3.69 16.79
N TYR A 81 1.02 4.57 16.40
CA TYR A 81 0.12 5.26 17.35
C TYR A 81 -1.01 4.38 17.86
N TRP A 82 -1.54 3.48 17.03
CA TRP A 82 -2.64 2.57 17.38
C TRP A 82 -2.21 1.13 17.15
N PRO A 83 -1.41 0.54 18.07
CA PRO A 83 -0.97 -0.83 17.95
C PRO A 83 -2.18 -1.76 18.08
N ILE A 84 -2.48 -2.48 16.99
CA ILE A 84 -3.48 -3.54 16.98
C ILE A 84 -2.76 -4.81 17.41
N GLU A 85 -3.27 -5.52 18.43
CA GLU A 85 -2.75 -6.83 18.77
C GLU A 85 -2.87 -7.77 17.57
N ARG A 86 -1.73 -8.30 17.16
CA ARG A 86 -1.60 -9.19 16.01
C ARG A 86 -0.94 -10.47 16.46
N ILE A 87 -1.51 -11.59 16.05
CA ILE A 87 -0.78 -12.85 16.04
C ILE A 87 0.29 -12.73 14.96
N ALA A 88 1.51 -13.22 15.21
CA ALA A 88 2.61 -13.13 14.26
C ALA A 88 2.18 -13.65 12.89
N ALA A 89 2.09 -12.75 11.90
CA ALA A 89 1.59 -13.05 10.57
C ALA A 89 2.57 -12.61 9.48
N PRO A 90 2.76 -13.44 8.43
CA PRO A 90 3.78 -13.23 7.40
C PRO A 90 3.52 -11.99 6.51
N GLY A 91 2.30 -11.45 6.48
CA GLY A 91 1.96 -10.31 5.62
C GLY A 91 2.65 -9.01 6.02
N ALA A 92 3.06 -8.85 7.29
CA ALA A 92 3.88 -7.71 7.71
C ALA A 92 5.24 -7.69 6.98
N ALA A 93 5.92 -8.84 6.90
CA ALA A 93 7.21 -8.96 6.23
C ALA A 93 7.11 -8.74 4.71
N ILE A 94 6.06 -9.27 4.07
CA ILE A 94 5.83 -9.11 2.62
C ILE A 94 5.54 -7.65 2.26
N ASN A 95 4.71 -6.96 3.05
CA ASN A 95 4.45 -5.53 2.85
C ASN A 95 5.71 -4.67 3.03
N MET A 96 6.58 -5.04 3.97
CA MET A 96 7.84 -4.33 4.20
C MET A 96 8.82 -4.54 3.03
N ALA A 97 8.90 -5.76 2.49
CA ALA A 97 9.69 -6.06 1.30
C ALA A 97 9.20 -5.29 0.07
N LEU A 98 7.88 -5.25 -0.17
CA LEU A 98 7.28 -4.47 -1.26
C LEU A 98 7.52 -2.96 -1.10
N ALA A 99 7.41 -2.43 0.12
CA ALA A 99 7.73 -1.03 0.41
C ALA A 99 9.21 -0.72 0.11
N GLY A 100 10.12 -1.63 0.45
CA GLY A 100 11.54 -1.52 0.08
C GLY A 100 11.76 -1.46 -1.43
N ILE A 101 11.10 -2.34 -2.19
CA ILE A 101 11.17 -2.34 -3.67
C ILE A 101 10.62 -1.03 -4.25
N MET A 102 9.50 -0.52 -3.73
CA MET A 102 8.95 0.76 -4.18
C MET A 102 9.88 1.94 -3.86
N LEU A 103 10.55 1.93 -2.70
CA LEU A 103 11.54 2.95 -2.33
C LEU A 103 12.74 2.90 -3.29
N VAL A 104 13.24 1.71 -3.61
CA VAL A 104 14.33 1.53 -4.59
C VAL A 104 13.89 2.03 -5.97
N GLY A 105 12.69 1.66 -6.43
CA GLY A 105 12.13 2.15 -7.70
C GLY A 105 11.98 3.67 -7.76
N PHE A 106 11.58 4.29 -6.64
CA PHE A 106 11.51 5.75 -6.52
C PHE A 106 12.89 6.40 -6.62
N LEU A 107 13.88 5.89 -5.88
CA LEU A 107 15.25 6.40 -5.91
C LEU A 107 15.87 6.26 -7.31
N LEU A 108 15.65 5.13 -7.99
CA LEU A 108 16.09 4.91 -9.38
C LEU A 108 15.38 5.84 -10.37
N SER A 109 14.10 6.17 -10.14
CA SER A 109 13.38 7.13 -10.99
C SER A 109 13.90 8.56 -10.84
N LEU A 110 14.40 8.93 -9.66
CA LEU A 110 15.09 10.20 -9.43
C LEU A 110 16.50 10.19 -10.05
N TRP A 111 17.12 9.02 -10.14
CA TRP A 111 18.40 8.76 -10.78
C TRP A 111 18.31 8.63 -12.31
N ARG A 112 17.54 9.50 -12.97
CA ARG A 112 17.74 9.72 -14.41
C ARG A 112 18.97 10.61 -14.58
N PRO A 113 20.07 10.13 -15.18
CA PRO A 113 21.13 11.01 -15.63
C PRO A 113 20.51 11.95 -16.65
N ARG A 114 20.74 13.25 -16.44
CA ARG A 114 20.54 14.25 -17.48
C ARG A 114 21.55 13.89 -18.57
N SER A 115 21.15 13.07 -19.55
CA SER A 115 21.94 12.85 -20.75
C SER A 115 21.93 14.18 -21.47
N GLY A 116 22.96 14.98 -21.16
CA GLY A 116 23.23 16.24 -21.81
C GLY A 116 23.29 15.99 -23.31
N SER A 117 22.42 16.68 -24.03
CA SER A 117 22.68 17.11 -25.38
C SER A 117 24.01 17.87 -25.41
N ALA A 118 25.04 17.26 -25.96
CA ALA A 118 26.28 17.91 -26.38
C ALA A 118 26.85 17.06 -27.53
N GLY A 119 27.19 17.54 -28.72
CA GLY A 119 26.82 18.68 -29.56
C GLY A 119 26.53 18.09 -30.96
N ALA A 120 25.75 18.70 -31.86
CA ALA A 120 26.19 19.78 -32.76
C ALA A 120 27.58 19.57 -33.35
#